data_AF-A0A511QBQ8-F1
#
_entry.id   AF-A0A511QBQ8-F1
#
_cell.length_a   1.000
_cell.length_b   1.000
_cell.length_c   1.000
_cell.angle_alpha   90.00
_cell.angle_beta   90.00
_cell.angle_gamma   90.00
#
_symmetry.space_group_name_H-M   'P 1'
#
loop_
_entity.id
_entity.type
_entity.pdbx_description
1 polymer ?
#
loop_
_entity_poly.entity_id
_entity_poly.type
_entity_poly.pdbx_seq_one_letter_code
_entity_poly.pdbx_strand_id
1 'polypeptide(L)'
;MKAKLFIFLMITLSLLSFNGMTDSATVYCATIDGNAWDWLYDDNGDYTNIEGKWEIQRINRLSSFRFFDISYNNYVKCQELCAKDGMVPHPARSNHSNWYIFRVHFENEEKIFAQGYYTLIRHADNSFIYRVQ
;
A
#
# COMPACT_ATOMS: atom_id res chain seq x y z
N MET A 1 -37.50 28.30 23.16
CA MET A 1 -36.96 28.01 21.80
C MET A 1 -35.46 27.69 21.78
N LYS A 2 -34.60 28.34 22.58
CA LYS A 2 -33.13 28.15 22.54
C LYS A 2 -32.64 26.74 22.90
N ALA A 3 -33.25 26.08 23.91
CA ALA A 3 -32.84 24.73 24.32
C ALA A 3 -33.18 23.63 23.29
N LYS A 4 -34.31 23.74 22.58
CA LYS A 4 -34.69 22.77 21.52
C LYS A 4 -33.77 22.85 20.30
N LEU A 5 -33.29 24.06 19.97
CA LEU A 5 -32.31 24.27 18.90
C LEU A 5 -30.93 23.71 19.26
N PHE A 6 -30.52 23.82 20.54
CA PHE A 6 -29.25 23.30 21.03
C PHE A 6 -29.21 21.76 21.09
N ILE A 7 -30.32 21.13 21.47
CA ILE A 7 -30.45 19.66 21.47
C ILE A 7 -30.43 19.11 20.04
N PHE A 8 -31.07 19.78 19.08
CA PHE A 8 -31.07 19.36 17.67
C PHE A 8 -29.65 19.44 17.07
N LEU A 9 -28.88 20.48 17.41
CA LEU A 9 -27.50 20.66 16.97
C LEU A 9 -26.55 19.56 17.48
N MET A 10 -26.72 19.12 18.74
CA MET A 10 -25.92 18.04 19.32
C MET A 10 -26.19 16.68 18.66
N ILE A 11 -27.46 16.39 18.31
CA ILE A 11 -27.85 15.12 17.67
C ILE A 11 -27.27 15.03 16.24
N THR A 12 -27.21 16.14 15.51
CA THR A 12 -26.64 16.17 14.15
C THR A 12 -25.12 16.00 14.13
N LEU A 13 -24.40 16.41 15.17
CA LEU A 13 -22.93 16.27 15.24
C LEU A 13 -22.50 14.82 15.48
N SER A 14 -23.29 14.02 16.21
CA SER A 14 -22.99 12.62 16.50
C SER A 14 -23.10 11.68 15.28
N LEU A 15 -23.73 12.11 14.18
CA LEU A 15 -23.90 11.30 12.97
C LEU A 15 -22.72 11.40 11.98
N LEU A 16 -21.72 12.25 12.24
CA LEU A 16 -20.54 12.45 11.38
C LEU A 16 -19.34 11.59 11.79
N SER A 17 -19.58 10.38 12.30
CA SER A 17 -18.49 9.43 12.58
C SER A 17 -18.01 8.79 11.28
N PHE A 18 -17.05 9.43 10.60
CA PHE A 18 -16.37 8.86 9.44
C PHE A 18 -15.46 7.70 9.90
N ASN A 19 -15.87 6.47 9.66
CA ASN A 19 -14.99 5.30 9.79
C ASN A 19 -14.06 5.27 8.57
N GLY A 20 -12.86 5.85 8.71
CA GLY A 20 -11.79 5.64 7.74
C GLY A 20 -11.23 4.23 7.91
N MET A 21 -11.70 3.26 7.13
CA MET A 21 -11.06 1.95 7.07
C MET A 21 -9.73 2.09 6.33
N THR A 22 -8.63 1.83 7.03
CA THR A 22 -7.29 1.71 6.45
C THR A 22 -7.05 0.25 6.09
N ASP A 23 -6.44 0.00 4.93
CA ASP A 23 -6.05 -1.36 4.54
C ASP A 23 -4.79 -1.75 5.34
N SER A 24 -4.42 -3.02 5.25
CA SER A 24 -3.19 -3.53 5.82
C SER A 24 -2.40 -4.39 4.82
N ALA A 25 -1.10 -4.53 5.07
CA ALA A 25 -0.19 -5.34 4.27
C ALA A 25 0.82 -6.04 5.19
N THR A 26 1.14 -7.29 4.86
CA THR A 26 2.26 -7.99 5.49
C THR A 26 3.57 -7.52 4.86
N VAL A 27 4.65 -7.44 5.62
CA VAL A 27 5.96 -6.98 5.13
C VAL A 27 6.94 -8.14 5.00
N TYR A 28 7.70 -8.16 3.92
CA TYR A 28 8.88 -9.00 3.75
C TYR A 28 10.08 -8.16 3.30
N CYS A 29 11.28 -8.61 3.62
CA CYS A 29 12.52 -8.02 3.16
C CYS A 29 12.98 -8.77 1.90
N ALA A 30 13.41 -8.04 0.88
CA ALA A 30 13.92 -8.64 -0.34
C ALA A 30 15.12 -7.88 -0.90
N THR A 31 15.94 -8.58 -1.68
CA THR A 31 16.95 -7.92 -2.51
C THR A 31 16.27 -7.02 -3.55
N ILE A 32 16.95 -5.96 -3.98
CA ILE A 32 16.40 -4.96 -4.92
C ILE A 32 15.95 -5.61 -6.25
N ASP A 33 16.59 -6.69 -6.65
CA ASP A 33 16.30 -7.47 -7.87
C ASP A 33 15.21 -8.55 -7.67
N GLY A 34 14.75 -8.77 -6.43
CA GLY A 34 13.72 -9.75 -6.08
C GLY A 34 14.19 -11.21 -6.08
N ASN A 35 15.51 -11.48 -6.11
CA ASN A 35 16.05 -12.85 -6.18
C ASN A 35 16.08 -13.58 -4.83
N ALA A 36 16.16 -12.85 -3.72
CA ALA A 36 16.09 -13.41 -2.38
C ALA A 36 15.13 -12.58 -1.52
N TRP A 37 14.41 -13.25 -0.64
CA TRP A 37 13.48 -12.61 0.27
C TRP A 37 13.27 -13.44 1.54
N ASP A 38 12.90 -12.77 2.63
CA ASP A 38 12.45 -13.39 3.87
C ASP A 38 11.35 -12.52 4.52
N TRP A 39 10.44 -13.16 5.24
CA TRP A 39 9.38 -12.46 5.95
C TRP A 39 9.94 -11.59 7.07
N LEU A 40 9.36 -10.41 7.25
CA LEU A 40 9.70 -9.56 8.38
C LEU A 40 8.80 -9.95 9.56
N TYR A 41 9.41 -10.38 10.66
CA TYR A 41 8.70 -10.76 11.89
C TYR A 41 8.75 -9.63 12.93
N ASP A 42 7.69 -9.49 13.70
CA ASP A 42 7.63 -8.60 14.85
C ASP A 42 8.28 -9.23 16.10
N ASP A 43 8.29 -8.49 17.22
CA ASP A 43 8.90 -8.95 18.47
C ASP A 43 8.23 -10.21 19.07
N ASN A 44 7.00 -10.53 18.67
CA ASN A 44 6.28 -11.73 19.09
C ASN A 44 6.54 -12.93 18.17
N GLY A 45 7.25 -12.72 17.06
CA GLY A 45 7.48 -13.73 16.03
C GLY A 45 6.32 -13.85 15.03
N ASP A 46 5.37 -12.93 15.05
CA ASP A 46 4.28 -12.86 14.07
C ASP A 46 4.73 -12.06 12.84
N TYR A 47 4.03 -12.20 11.72
CA TYR A 47 4.33 -11.40 10.54
C TYR A 47 4.05 -9.91 10.79
N THR A 48 5.03 -9.07 10.47
CA THR A 48 4.87 -7.60 10.57
C THR A 48 3.75 -7.14 9.65
N ASN A 49 2.74 -6.47 10.22
CA ASN A 49 1.62 -5.92 9.51
C ASN A 49 1.61 -4.39 9.61
N ILE A 50 1.43 -3.72 8.48
CA ILE A 50 1.48 -2.27 8.34
C ILE A 50 0.18 -1.74 7.75
N GLU A 51 -0.36 -0.68 8.35
CA GLU A 51 -1.52 0.03 7.84
C GLU A 51 -1.15 0.97 6.68
N GLY A 52 -2.04 1.06 5.68
CA GLY A 52 -1.86 1.86 4.48
C GLY A 52 -2.99 1.69 3.49
N LYS A 53 -2.70 1.89 2.19
CA LYS A 53 -3.70 1.77 1.12
C LYS A 53 -3.15 1.05 -0.10
N TRP A 54 -3.90 0.07 -0.61
CA TRP A 54 -3.55 -0.59 -1.87
C TRP A 54 -3.97 0.24 -3.07
N GLU A 55 -3.03 0.54 -3.96
CA GLU A 55 -3.23 1.41 -5.12
C GLU A 55 -2.63 0.83 -6.40
N ILE A 56 -2.99 1.39 -7.54
CA ILE A 56 -2.49 0.97 -8.86
C ILE A 56 -1.89 2.16 -9.60
N GLN A 57 -0.63 2.03 -10.02
CA GLN A 57 0.02 3.00 -10.89
C GLN A 57 -0.09 2.51 -12.33
N ARG A 58 -0.78 3.29 -13.17
CA ARG A 58 -0.76 3.07 -14.63
C ARG A 58 0.54 3.65 -15.18
N ILE A 59 1.26 2.86 -15.97
CA ILE A 59 2.45 3.30 -16.70
C ILE A 59 2.04 3.78 -18.09
N ASN A 60 1.20 3.00 -18.77
CA ASN A 60 0.59 3.35 -20.05
C ASN A 60 -0.74 2.61 -20.21
N ARG A 61 -1.36 2.71 -21.39
CA ARG A 61 -2.65 2.06 -21.68
C ARG A 61 -2.62 0.53 -21.49
N LEU A 62 -1.46 -0.10 -21.67
CA LEU A 62 -1.31 -1.56 -21.69
C LEU A 62 -0.60 -2.10 -20.45
N SER A 63 -0.18 -1.26 -19.51
CA SER A 63 0.56 -1.72 -18.34
C SER A 63 0.35 -0.88 -17.09
N SER A 64 0.32 -1.58 -15.96
CA SER A 64 0.23 -1.00 -14.63
C SER A 64 0.95 -1.88 -13.62
N PHE A 65 1.26 -1.33 -12.44
CA PHE A 65 1.68 -2.12 -11.29
C PHE A 65 0.89 -1.72 -10.05
N ARG A 66 0.80 -2.64 -9.10
CA ARG A 66 0.15 -2.41 -7.81
C ARG A 66 1.21 -2.06 -6.77
N PHE A 67 0.88 -1.14 -5.88
CA PHE A 67 1.75 -0.68 -4.80
C PHE A 67 0.95 -0.47 -3.52
N PHE A 68 1.64 -0.35 -2.38
CA PHE A 68 1.02 -0.04 -1.09
C PHE A 68 1.50 1.33 -0.61
N ASP A 69 0.57 2.24 -0.36
CA ASP A 69 0.85 3.62 0.07
C ASP A 69 0.94 3.69 1.59
N ILE A 70 2.08 4.14 2.12
CA ILE A 70 2.39 4.17 3.55
C ILE A 70 3.12 5.45 3.95
N SER A 71 3.08 5.79 5.24
CA SER A 71 3.78 6.95 5.77
C SER A 71 5.29 6.73 5.81
N TYR A 72 6.05 7.82 5.72
CA TYR A 72 7.51 7.80 5.90
C TYR A 72 7.94 7.09 7.18
N ASN A 73 7.30 7.40 8.32
CA ASN A 73 7.65 6.80 9.61
C ASN A 73 7.46 5.29 9.64
N ASN A 74 6.41 4.76 8.99
CA ASN A 74 6.21 3.32 8.92
C ASN A 74 7.21 2.65 7.96
N TYR A 75 7.54 3.30 6.84
CA TYR A 75 8.54 2.80 5.89
C TYR A 75 9.92 2.70 6.54
N VAL A 76 10.38 3.75 7.23
CA VAL A 76 11.71 3.79 7.88
C VAL A 76 11.85 2.66 8.90
N LYS A 77 10.85 2.40 9.74
CA LYS A 77 10.87 1.28 10.68
C LYS A 77 11.09 -0.07 9.99
N CYS A 78 10.38 -0.32 8.89
CA CYS A 78 10.56 -1.56 8.13
C CYS A 78 11.93 -1.61 7.45
N GLN A 79 12.39 -0.49 6.89
CA GLN A 79 13.66 -0.39 6.19
C GLN A 79 14.85 -0.59 7.13
N GLU A 80 14.81 -0.06 8.35
CA GLU A 80 15.86 -0.26 9.37
C GLU A 80 16.04 -1.75 9.71
N LEU A 81 14.94 -2.51 9.74
CA LEU A 81 14.99 -3.95 9.99
C LEU A 81 15.53 -4.70 8.77
N CYS A 82 15.01 -4.44 7.58
CA CYS A 82 15.50 -5.09 6.36
C CYS A 82 16.94 -4.74 5.99
N ALA A 83 17.41 -3.55 6.38
CA ALA A 83 18.79 -3.12 6.12
C ALA A 83 19.84 -3.97 6.84
N LYS A 84 19.47 -4.67 7.94
CA LYS A 84 20.38 -5.58 8.65
C LYS A 84 20.88 -6.72 7.76
N ASP A 85 20.07 -7.13 6.79
CA ASP A 85 20.40 -8.17 5.81
C ASP A 85 20.75 -7.58 4.42
N GLY A 86 20.95 -6.26 4.34
CA GLY A 86 21.22 -5.57 3.07
C GLY A 86 20.03 -5.56 2.10
N MET A 87 18.80 -5.67 2.62
CA MET A 87 17.56 -5.79 1.85
C MET A 87 16.66 -4.55 1.98
N VAL A 88 15.61 -4.49 1.17
CA VAL A 88 14.59 -3.44 1.16
C VAL A 88 13.21 -4.03 1.48
N PRO A 89 12.30 -3.28 2.13
CA PRO A 89 11.01 -3.79 2.53
C PRO A 89 10.03 -3.78 1.34
N HIS A 90 9.22 -4.82 1.26
CA HIS A 90 8.17 -4.99 0.26
C HIS A 90 6.83 -5.38 0.90
N PRO A 91 5.69 -4.87 0.38
CA PRO A 91 4.37 -5.26 0.86
C PRO A 91 3.86 -6.54 0.18
N ALA A 92 3.17 -7.37 0.95
CA ALA A 92 2.43 -8.54 0.50
C ALA A 92 0.95 -8.43 0.92
N ARG A 93 0.06 -8.99 0.10
CA ARG A 93 -1.34 -9.25 0.48
C ARG A 93 -1.52 -10.64 1.09
N SER A 94 -0.67 -11.58 0.69
CA SER A 94 -0.70 -12.98 1.09
C SER A 94 0.61 -13.65 0.64
N ASN A 95 0.81 -14.91 1.03
CA ASN A 95 2.04 -15.66 0.74
C ASN A 95 2.26 -15.98 -0.76
N HIS A 96 1.27 -15.72 -1.61
CA HIS A 96 1.33 -15.98 -3.05
C HIS A 96 1.07 -14.71 -3.87
N SER A 97 1.28 -13.53 -3.29
CA SER A 97 1.10 -12.28 -4.03
C SER A 97 2.18 -12.07 -5.09
N ASN A 98 1.80 -11.38 -6.17
CA ASN A 98 2.78 -10.77 -7.07
C ASN A 98 3.70 -9.81 -6.29
N TRP A 99 4.84 -9.47 -6.87
CA TRP A 99 5.73 -8.46 -6.31
C TRP A 99 5.10 -7.07 -6.38
N TYR A 100 5.06 -6.39 -5.25
CA TYR A 100 4.56 -5.02 -5.10
C TYR A 100 5.63 -4.15 -4.45
N ILE A 101 5.49 -2.84 -4.55
CA ILE A 101 6.41 -1.88 -3.97
C ILE A 101 5.67 -0.93 -3.03
N PHE A 102 6.38 -0.28 -2.12
CA PHE A 102 5.81 0.82 -1.35
C PHE A 102 5.83 2.13 -2.15
N ARG A 103 4.79 2.93 -1.98
CA ARG A 103 4.85 4.37 -2.18
C ARG A 103 4.87 5.02 -0.80
N VAL A 104 5.87 5.86 -0.58
CA VAL A 104 6.09 6.53 0.70
C VAL A 104 5.57 7.95 0.57
N HIS A 105 4.64 8.34 1.43
CA HIS A 105 4.19 9.73 1.54
C HIS A 105 4.81 10.43 2.75
N PHE A 106 5.26 11.65 2.51
CA PHE A 106 5.90 12.53 3.48
C PHE A 106 4.89 13.56 4.03
N GLU A 107 5.26 14.23 5.12
CA GLU A 107 4.43 15.28 5.74
C GLU A 107 4.22 16.49 4.83
N ASN A 108 5.14 16.75 3.90
CA ASN A 108 5.05 17.81 2.89
C ASN A 108 4.19 17.41 1.66
N GLU A 109 3.40 16.33 1.76
CA GLU A 109 2.60 15.74 0.68
C GLU A 109 3.38 15.14 -0.49
N GLU A 110 4.72 15.18 -0.45
CA GLU A 110 5.56 14.50 -1.43
C GLU A 110 5.32 12.99 -1.38
N LYS A 111 5.42 12.34 -2.54
CA LYS A 111 5.27 10.89 -2.66
C LYS A 111 6.36 10.33 -3.55
N ILE A 112 7.09 9.35 -3.04
CA ILE A 112 8.13 8.65 -3.80
C ILE A 112 7.85 7.15 -3.78
N PHE A 113 8.23 6.44 -4.84
CA PHE A 113 8.28 4.99 -4.79
C PHE A 113 9.58 4.55 -4.12
N ALA A 114 9.47 3.59 -3.20
CA ALA A 114 10.61 2.93 -2.60
C ALA A 114 11.41 2.17 -3.68
N GLN A 115 12.67 1.83 -3.37
CA GLN A 115 13.46 0.94 -4.23
C GLN A 115 12.96 -0.51 -4.11
N GLY A 116 13.10 -1.28 -5.18
CA GLY A 116 12.83 -2.71 -5.18
C GLY A 116 12.21 -3.25 -6.47
N TYR A 117 11.88 -4.54 -6.45
CA TYR A 117 11.27 -5.24 -7.58
C TYR A 117 9.73 -5.21 -7.52
N TYR A 118 9.07 -5.10 -8.67
CA TYR A 118 7.61 -5.15 -8.77
C TYR A 118 7.14 -5.80 -10.07
N THR A 119 5.96 -6.41 -10.02
CA THR A 119 5.37 -7.09 -11.18
C THR A 119 4.56 -6.11 -12.04
N LEU A 120 4.87 -6.08 -13.34
CA LEU A 120 4.06 -5.39 -14.33
C LEU A 120 2.86 -6.25 -14.75
N ILE A 121 1.66 -5.69 -14.57
CA ILE A 121 0.40 -6.25 -15.07
C ILE A 121 0.20 -5.73 -16.48
N ARG A 122 0.12 -6.63 -17.46
CA ARG A 122 -0.17 -6.31 -18.86
C ARG A 122 -1.67 -6.47 -19.15
N HIS A 123 -2.25 -5.47 -19.82
CA HIS A 123 -3.64 -5.46 -20.24
C HIS A 123 -3.73 -5.81 -21.73
N ALA A 124 -4.66 -6.68 -22.11
CA ALA A 124 -4.91 -7.00 -23.51
C ALA A 124 -5.50 -5.77 -24.25
N ASP A 125 -5.03 -5.51 -25.47
CA ASP A 125 -5.63 -4.47 -26.32
C ASP A 125 -6.81 -5.07 -27.08
N ASN A 126 -8.02 -4.60 -26.78
CA ASN A 126 -9.25 -5.03 -27.46
C ASN A 126 -9.33 -4.55 -28.93
N SER A 127 -8.31 -3.86 -29.45
CA SER A 127 -8.25 -3.40 -30.85
C SER A 127 -8.15 -4.52 -31.90
N PHE A 128 -7.82 -5.75 -31.49
CA PHE A 128 -7.67 -6.90 -32.40
C PHE A 128 -8.95 -7.74 -32.63
N ILE A 129 -10.05 -7.52 -31.89
CA ILE A 129 -11.24 -8.41 -31.96
C ILE A 129 -12.24 -8.03 -33.08
N TYR A 130 -12.06 -6.93 -33.82
CA TYR A 130 -13.01 -6.49 -34.87
C TYR A 130 -12.57 -6.75 -36.33
N ARG A 131 -11.56 -7.60 -36.59
CA ARG A 131 -11.28 -8.06 -37.96
C ARG A 131 -11.44 -9.57 -38.06
N VAL A 132 -12.69 -10.00 -38.22
CA VAL A 132 -13.01 -11.28 -38.88
C VAL A 132 -13.56 -10.91 -40.25
N GLN A 133 -12.83 -11.31 -41.29
CA GLN A 133 -13.21 -11.21 -42.71
C GLN A 133 -14.34 -12.18 -43.02
#